data_AF-A0A0P9D1H3-F1
#
_entry.id   AF-A0A0P9D1H3-F1
#
_cell.length_a   1.000
_cell.length_b   1.000
_cell.length_c   1.000
_cell.angle_alpha   90.00
_cell.angle_beta   90.00
_cell.angle_gamma   90.00
#
_symmetry.space_group_name_H-M   'P 1'
#
loop_
_entity.id
_entity.type
_entity.pdbx_description
1 polymer ?
#
loop_
_entity_poly.entity_id
_entity_poly.type
_entity_poly.pdbx_seq_one_letter_code
_entity_poly.pdbx_strand_id
1 'polypeptide(L)'
;MNDRFVQRFALPLLLLVMLAALPAGAGAATPASPAPSLPAGRAARENTLRVLQAHTAAPLNIHTNPATGAADFLAAADAHVPLAYAPTPAEAGNPEATARGFLNAYRALFGLRSAQSELTLVRIEADKQLGYSHVRLGQVYQGVPVFGKQLIVHVDPQGRVASVNGQFFPGIDLKTQPVVGVEAAEQVALRYIPGELDENERANVRLNPRHDRTRLMIYVEPNGTPRLTWSVSVATARPLGQWQVFVNANRARVVHGIDSLANAKRRVTFSADNTTELPGRQLIDEGERSRDPVAQAAHGRKVASDCLEMAAIAFGGMDEVRREPVFAAIVNANSPLRWDTSMIGGVLTYARGGQPLVVTPFILAGAMSPITMAAAVAQQNAEALAGIALAQIVNPGVPIIYGGFTTNTD
;
A
#
# COMPACT_ATOMS: atom_id res chain seq x y z
N MET A 1 34.43 -4.64 -18.92
CA MET A 1 33.11 -4.53 -18.27
C MET A 1 32.09 -4.31 -19.37
N ASN A 2 31.25 -5.31 -19.64
CA ASN A 2 30.46 -5.39 -20.87
C ASN A 2 29.21 -4.48 -20.80
N ASP A 3 28.98 -3.72 -21.87
CA ASP A 3 27.91 -2.74 -22.16
C ASP A 3 26.45 -3.25 -22.03
N ARG A 4 26.23 -4.46 -21.51
CA ARG A 4 24.89 -5.06 -21.34
C ARG A 4 24.22 -4.75 -20.00
N PHE A 5 24.95 -4.22 -19.01
CA PHE A 5 24.38 -3.89 -17.69
C PHE A 5 23.54 -2.60 -17.71
N VAL A 6 23.89 -1.64 -18.56
CA VAL A 6 23.18 -0.34 -18.66
C VAL A 6 21.93 -0.43 -19.54
N GLN A 7 21.89 -1.32 -20.54
CA GLN A 7 20.75 -1.43 -21.46
C GLN A 7 19.56 -2.25 -20.93
N ARG A 8 19.73 -3.08 -19.89
CA ARG A 8 18.64 -3.93 -19.33
C ARG A 8 17.86 -3.30 -18.18
N PHE A 9 18.36 -2.25 -17.54
CA PHE A 9 17.66 -1.58 -16.43
C PHE A 9 16.86 -0.33 -16.83
N ALA A 10 16.96 0.14 -18.08
CA ALA A 10 16.26 1.34 -18.55
C ALA A 10 14.99 1.06 -19.41
N LEU A 11 14.80 -0.13 -19.97
CA LEU A 11 13.63 -0.52 -20.76
C LEU A 11 13.30 -1.99 -20.46
N PRO A 12 12.48 -2.30 -19.43
CA PRO A 12 11.07 -2.55 -19.69
C PRO A 12 10.18 -2.21 -18.47
N LEU A 13 9.68 -0.98 -18.42
CA LEU A 13 8.48 -0.63 -17.64
C LEU A 13 7.43 -0.06 -18.60
N LEU A 14 7.14 -0.79 -19.68
CA LEU A 14 6.07 -0.49 -20.63
C LEU A 14 5.83 -1.69 -21.54
N LEU A 15 4.55 -2.04 -21.71
CA LEU A 15 3.96 -3.12 -22.53
C LEU A 15 3.94 -4.54 -21.94
N LEU A 16 2.83 -4.87 -21.27
CA LEU A 16 2.11 -6.11 -21.59
C LEU A 16 0.61 -6.03 -21.16
N VAL A 17 -0.24 -5.46 -22.01
CA VAL A 17 -1.69 -5.76 -22.08
C VAL A 17 -2.13 -5.70 -23.56
N MET A 18 -2.92 -6.70 -23.97
CA MET A 18 -3.62 -6.94 -25.26
C MET A 18 -2.79 -7.69 -26.33
N LEU A 19 -3.28 -8.71 -27.06
CA LEU A 19 -4.64 -9.17 -27.37
C LEU A 19 -4.60 -10.61 -27.97
N ALA A 20 -5.60 -11.45 -27.69
CA ALA A 20 -6.23 -12.50 -28.56
C ALA A 20 -7.07 -13.45 -27.65
N ALA A 21 -8.31 -13.85 -27.90
CA ALA A 21 -9.24 -13.72 -29.02
C ALA A 21 -10.70 -13.90 -28.49
N LEU A 22 -11.68 -13.45 -29.29
CA LEU A 22 -13.13 -13.37 -29.03
C LEU A 22 -13.84 -14.73 -28.82
N PRO A 23 -14.99 -14.76 -28.09
CA PRO A 23 -15.92 -15.88 -28.12
C PRO A 23 -17.02 -15.69 -29.17
N ALA A 24 -17.43 -16.78 -29.81
CA ALA A 24 -18.68 -16.86 -30.59
C ALA A 24 -19.79 -17.45 -29.72
N GLY A 25 -20.95 -16.82 -29.68
CA GLY A 25 -22.13 -17.34 -28.99
C GLY A 25 -23.20 -16.28 -28.78
N ALA A 26 -24.04 -16.08 -29.80
CA ALA A 26 -25.22 -15.23 -29.74
C ALA A 26 -26.31 -15.90 -28.87
N GLY A 27 -26.83 -15.17 -27.88
CA GLY A 27 -27.99 -15.54 -27.09
C GLY A 27 -28.80 -14.28 -26.74
N ALA A 28 -30.06 -14.24 -27.17
CA ALA A 28 -30.92 -13.06 -27.23
C ALA A 28 -31.14 -12.37 -25.86
N ALA A 29 -31.00 -11.04 -25.85
CA ALA A 29 -31.28 -10.18 -24.71
C ALA A 29 -32.79 -9.94 -24.54
N THR A 30 -33.29 -10.19 -23.33
CA THR A 30 -34.56 -9.65 -22.83
C THR A 30 -34.34 -8.20 -22.37
N PRO A 31 -35.24 -7.24 -22.62
CA PRO A 31 -35.01 -5.85 -22.24
C PRO A 31 -35.12 -5.69 -20.72
N ALA A 32 -33.98 -5.37 -20.08
CA ALA A 32 -33.93 -4.97 -18.69
C ALA A 32 -34.66 -3.63 -18.49
N SER A 33 -35.43 -3.55 -17.40
CA SER A 33 -36.10 -2.33 -16.92
C SER A 33 -35.14 -1.13 -16.80
N PRO A 34 -35.65 0.11 -16.90
CA PRO A 34 -34.82 1.30 -17.08
C PRO A 34 -33.94 1.56 -15.86
N ALA A 35 -32.66 1.78 -16.12
CA ALA A 35 -31.68 2.18 -15.13
C ALA A 35 -32.05 3.53 -14.48
N PRO A 36 -31.77 3.71 -13.17
CA PRO A 36 -32.08 4.95 -12.46
C PRO A 36 -31.30 6.15 -13.02
N SER A 37 -31.94 7.32 -13.01
CA SER A 37 -31.42 8.58 -13.55
C SER A 37 -30.11 9.03 -12.87
N LEU A 38 -29.03 9.09 -13.65
CA LEU A 38 -27.67 9.44 -13.22
C LEU A 38 -27.51 10.95 -12.87
N PRO A 39 -26.65 11.31 -11.90
CA PRO A 39 -26.10 12.65 -11.76
C PRO A 39 -25.12 12.94 -12.92
N ALA A 40 -25.35 14.06 -13.60
CA ALA A 40 -24.70 14.53 -14.83
C ALA A 40 -24.59 13.45 -15.93
N GLY A 41 -25.55 13.43 -16.85
CA GLY A 41 -25.52 12.56 -18.02
C GLY A 41 -24.23 12.76 -18.84
N ARG A 42 -23.86 11.74 -19.64
CA ARG A 42 -22.63 11.71 -20.47
C ARG A 42 -22.36 13.04 -21.19
N ALA A 43 -23.37 13.64 -21.81
CA ALA A 43 -23.26 14.91 -22.51
C ALA A 43 -22.79 16.08 -21.62
N ALA A 44 -23.24 16.14 -20.36
CA ALA A 44 -22.80 17.16 -19.42
C ALA A 44 -21.30 17.02 -19.10
N ARG A 45 -20.82 15.77 -18.94
CA ARG A 45 -19.40 15.49 -18.67
C ARG A 45 -18.52 15.86 -19.85
N GLU A 46 -18.92 15.46 -21.06
CA GLU A 46 -18.22 15.81 -22.30
C GLU A 46 -18.17 17.33 -22.52
N ASN A 47 -19.24 18.05 -22.17
CA ASN A 47 -19.25 19.51 -22.22
C ASN A 47 -18.30 20.14 -21.18
N THR A 48 -18.35 19.68 -19.93
CA THR A 48 -17.46 20.18 -18.88
C THR A 48 -15.99 19.90 -19.19
N LEU A 49 -15.68 18.74 -19.78
CA LEU A 49 -14.32 18.40 -20.21
C LEU A 49 -13.84 19.34 -21.31
N ARG A 50 -14.68 19.62 -22.31
CA ARG A 50 -14.38 20.60 -23.37
C ARG A 50 -14.11 21.99 -22.80
N VAL A 51 -14.92 22.43 -21.85
CA VAL A 51 -14.71 23.73 -21.17
C VAL A 51 -13.37 23.75 -20.44
N LEU A 52 -13.07 22.74 -19.62
CA LEU A 52 -11.79 22.69 -18.90
C LEU A 52 -10.59 22.64 -19.86
N GLN A 53 -10.69 21.85 -20.93
CA GLN A 53 -9.64 21.73 -21.95
C GLN A 53 -9.39 23.07 -22.65
N ALA A 54 -10.44 23.83 -22.96
CA ALA A 54 -10.31 25.13 -23.64
C ALA A 54 -9.59 26.19 -22.79
N HIS A 55 -9.61 26.06 -21.46
CA HIS A 55 -8.98 27.01 -20.54
C HIS A 55 -7.65 26.54 -19.98
N THR A 56 -7.30 25.25 -20.15
CA THR A 56 -6.03 24.69 -19.69
C THR A 56 -4.98 24.82 -20.79
N ALA A 57 -3.81 25.36 -20.46
CA ALA A 57 -2.75 25.69 -21.42
C ALA A 57 -2.06 24.47 -22.07
N ALA A 58 -2.42 23.25 -21.65
CA ALA A 58 -1.91 22.00 -22.19
C ALA A 58 -3.07 20.99 -22.39
N PRO A 59 -2.89 19.97 -23.26
CA PRO A 59 -3.83 18.86 -23.37
C PRO A 59 -4.07 18.20 -22.01
N LEU A 60 -5.31 17.81 -21.73
CA LEU A 60 -5.65 17.11 -20.50
C LEU A 60 -5.35 15.61 -20.63
N ASN A 61 -4.81 15.04 -19.56
CA ASN A 61 -4.80 13.61 -19.33
C ASN A 61 -5.93 13.26 -18.35
N ILE A 62 -6.92 12.51 -18.80
CA ILE A 62 -8.11 12.12 -18.02
C ILE A 62 -8.33 10.62 -18.10
N HIS A 63 -8.46 9.98 -16.95
CA HIS A 63 -8.98 8.62 -16.85
C HIS A 63 -10.36 8.66 -16.21
N THR A 64 -11.23 7.76 -16.67
CA THR A 64 -12.60 7.64 -16.17
C THR A 64 -12.89 6.21 -15.80
N ASN A 65 -13.64 6.05 -14.71
CA ASN A 65 -14.10 4.75 -14.28
C ASN A 65 -15.16 4.23 -15.28
N PRO A 66 -14.99 3.06 -15.90
CA PRO A 66 -15.89 2.59 -16.96
C PRO A 66 -17.31 2.27 -16.46
N ALA A 67 -17.48 1.91 -15.18
CA ALA A 67 -18.78 1.58 -14.61
C ALA A 67 -19.63 2.83 -14.30
N THR A 68 -19.00 3.93 -13.89
CA THR A 68 -19.70 5.14 -13.43
C THR A 68 -19.56 6.31 -14.42
N GLY A 69 -18.53 6.28 -15.26
CA GLY A 69 -18.10 7.37 -16.13
C GLY A 69 -17.61 8.61 -15.39
N ALA A 70 -17.34 8.51 -14.08
CA ALA A 70 -16.73 9.58 -13.29
C ALA A 70 -15.21 9.57 -13.48
N ALA A 71 -14.59 10.76 -13.49
CA ALA A 71 -13.14 10.89 -13.56
C ALA A 71 -12.49 10.33 -12.28
N ASP A 72 -11.50 9.44 -12.45
CA ASP A 72 -10.66 8.90 -11.37
C ASP A 72 -9.21 9.41 -11.42
N PHE A 73 -8.83 10.05 -12.53
CA PHE A 73 -7.61 10.81 -12.68
C PHE A 73 -7.83 12.00 -13.62
N LEU A 74 -7.24 13.14 -13.29
CA LEU A 74 -7.24 14.35 -14.11
C LEU A 74 -5.99 15.17 -13.84
N ALA A 75 -5.22 15.46 -14.89
CA ALA A 75 -4.08 16.36 -14.88
C ALA A 75 -3.90 17.01 -16.26
N ALA A 76 -3.06 18.03 -16.37
CA ALA A 76 -2.50 18.39 -17.66
C ALA A 76 -1.49 17.32 -18.10
N ALA A 77 -1.30 17.15 -19.41
CA ALA A 77 -0.29 16.25 -19.97
C ALA A 77 1.14 16.72 -19.64
N ASP A 78 1.33 18.03 -19.46
CA ASP A 78 2.54 18.62 -18.89
C ASP A 78 2.34 18.82 -17.38
N ALA A 79 3.18 18.15 -16.57
CA ALA A 79 3.10 18.20 -15.11
C ALA A 79 3.36 19.60 -14.51
N HIS A 80 3.93 20.53 -15.27
CA HIS A 80 4.18 21.90 -14.84
C HIS A 80 3.00 22.84 -15.12
N VAL A 81 2.00 22.39 -15.87
CA VAL A 81 0.82 23.18 -16.22
C VAL A 81 -0.33 22.86 -15.25
N PRO A 82 -0.82 23.83 -14.46
CA PRO A 82 -1.97 23.60 -13.58
C PRO A 82 -3.26 23.48 -14.39
N LEU A 83 -4.24 22.77 -13.83
CA LEU A 83 -5.60 22.73 -14.34
C LEU A 83 -6.23 24.12 -14.22
N ALA A 84 -6.98 24.51 -15.26
CA ALA A 84 -7.58 25.84 -15.31
C ALA A 84 -8.64 26.02 -14.22
N TYR A 85 -8.33 26.82 -13.22
CA TYR A 85 -9.26 27.23 -12.17
C TYR A 85 -8.74 28.49 -11.49
N ALA A 86 -9.61 29.49 -11.35
CA ALA A 86 -9.31 30.72 -10.64
C ALA A 86 -9.99 30.68 -9.27
N PRO A 87 -9.24 30.52 -8.17
CA PRO A 87 -9.83 30.54 -6.83
C PRO A 87 -10.51 31.89 -6.54
N THR A 88 -11.62 31.85 -5.83
CA THR A 88 -12.27 33.07 -5.35
C THR A 88 -11.44 33.74 -4.24
N PRO A 89 -11.67 35.03 -3.91
CA PRO A 89 -10.98 35.67 -2.78
C PRO A 89 -11.15 34.95 -1.44
N ALA A 90 -12.26 34.22 -1.25
CA ALA A 90 -12.50 33.42 -0.06
C ALA A 90 -11.76 32.07 -0.06
N GLU A 91 -11.31 31.61 -1.24
CA GLU A 91 -10.56 30.36 -1.42
C GLU A 91 -9.04 30.57 -1.44
N ALA A 92 -8.59 31.77 -1.85
CA ALA A 92 -7.19 32.10 -1.99
C ALA A 92 -6.40 31.83 -0.69
N GLY A 93 -5.30 31.09 -0.80
CA GLY A 93 -4.45 30.70 0.33
C GLY A 93 -4.99 29.55 1.19
N ASN A 94 -6.17 29.00 0.89
CA ASN A 94 -6.73 27.84 1.58
C ASN A 94 -6.84 26.64 0.63
N PRO A 95 -5.94 25.63 0.74
CA PRO A 95 -5.95 24.46 -0.13
C PRO A 95 -7.26 23.68 -0.12
N GLU A 96 -7.93 23.55 1.03
CA GLU A 96 -9.23 22.87 1.10
C GLU A 96 -10.29 23.63 0.32
N ALA A 97 -10.36 24.95 0.52
CA ALA A 97 -11.34 25.79 -0.15
C ALA A 97 -11.14 25.77 -1.67
N THR A 98 -9.89 25.93 -2.15
CA THR A 98 -9.53 25.78 -3.56
C THR A 98 -9.91 24.41 -4.11
N ALA A 99 -9.61 23.32 -3.39
CA ALA A 99 -9.93 21.97 -3.83
C ALA A 99 -11.44 21.75 -3.98
N ARG A 100 -12.23 22.20 -3.00
CA ARG A 100 -13.70 22.11 -3.05
C ARG A 100 -14.29 22.99 -4.14
N GLY A 101 -13.76 24.19 -4.32
CA GLY A 101 -14.15 25.12 -5.38
C GLY A 101 -13.93 24.50 -6.76
N PHE A 102 -12.74 23.96 -7.02
CA PHE A 102 -12.41 23.25 -8.25
C PHE A 102 -13.36 22.08 -8.53
N LEU A 103 -13.53 21.19 -7.54
CA LEU A 103 -14.41 20.02 -7.68
C LEU A 103 -15.86 20.43 -7.89
N ASN A 104 -16.32 21.54 -7.31
CA ASN A 104 -17.68 22.04 -7.50
C ASN A 104 -17.89 22.71 -8.87
N ALA A 105 -16.87 23.43 -9.37
CA ALA A 105 -16.89 24.05 -10.70
C ALA A 105 -16.94 22.98 -11.81
N TYR A 106 -16.19 21.89 -11.63
CA TYR A 106 -16.11 20.78 -12.59
C TYR A 106 -16.87 19.52 -12.14
N ARG A 107 -17.89 19.69 -11.28
CA ARG A 107 -18.61 18.59 -10.59
C ARG A 107 -19.14 17.49 -11.50
N ALA A 108 -19.53 17.84 -12.73
CA ALA A 108 -20.04 16.89 -13.71
C ALA A 108 -18.99 15.82 -14.08
N LEU A 109 -17.70 16.17 -14.16
CA LEU A 109 -16.62 15.22 -14.48
C LEU A 109 -16.52 14.12 -13.43
N PHE A 110 -16.68 14.47 -12.16
CA PHE A 110 -16.55 13.57 -11.03
C PHE A 110 -17.87 12.92 -10.62
N GLY A 111 -18.99 13.26 -11.28
CA GLY A 111 -20.33 12.78 -10.93
C GLY A 111 -20.88 13.37 -9.63
N LEU A 112 -20.33 14.50 -9.17
CA LEU A 112 -20.76 15.22 -7.98
C LEU A 112 -22.03 16.03 -8.24
N ARG A 113 -22.94 16.07 -7.26
CA ARG A 113 -24.01 17.06 -7.14
C ARG A 113 -23.50 18.32 -6.43
N SER A 114 -22.72 18.16 -5.36
CA SER A 114 -22.06 19.26 -4.65
C SER A 114 -20.83 18.78 -3.88
N ALA A 115 -19.69 19.47 -4.06
CA ALA A 115 -18.48 19.19 -3.30
C ALA A 115 -18.61 19.54 -1.81
N GLN A 116 -19.55 20.41 -1.44
CA GLN A 116 -19.78 20.81 -0.04
C GLN A 116 -20.57 19.75 0.72
N SER A 117 -21.64 19.21 0.12
CA SER A 117 -22.51 18.24 0.80
C SER A 117 -22.06 16.79 0.68
N GLU A 118 -21.26 16.46 -0.34
CA GLU A 118 -20.88 15.06 -0.66
C GLU A 118 -19.43 14.73 -0.35
N LEU A 119 -18.65 15.68 0.17
CA LEU A 119 -17.25 15.46 0.53
C LEU A 119 -16.95 15.99 1.93
N THR A 120 -16.23 15.22 2.72
CA THR A 120 -15.67 15.66 4.01
C THR A 120 -14.16 15.68 3.96
N LEU A 121 -13.51 16.63 4.63
CA LEU A 121 -12.06 16.65 4.72
C LEU A 121 -11.59 15.48 5.58
N VAL A 122 -10.69 14.65 5.03
CA VAL A 122 -10.04 13.57 5.77
C VAL A 122 -8.71 14.06 6.32
N ARG A 123 -7.89 14.71 5.48
CA ARG A 123 -6.60 15.31 5.86
C ARG A 123 -6.04 16.16 4.73
N ILE A 124 -5.12 17.05 5.09
CA ILE A 124 -4.24 17.77 4.15
C ILE A 124 -2.81 17.32 4.46
N GLU A 125 -2.09 16.80 3.48
CA GLU A 125 -0.68 16.44 3.60
C GLU A 125 0.18 17.45 2.84
N ALA A 126 1.18 18.02 3.50
CA ALA A 126 2.16 18.87 2.85
C ALA A 126 3.32 18.04 2.28
N ASP A 127 3.63 18.23 1.00
CA ASP A 127 4.84 17.76 0.36
C ASP A 127 6.02 18.64 0.82
N LYS A 128 6.97 18.03 1.53
CA LYS A 128 8.13 18.72 2.07
C LYS A 128 9.20 19.08 1.03
N GLN A 129 9.16 18.46 -0.15
CA GLN A 129 10.13 18.66 -1.21
C GLN A 129 9.65 19.71 -2.22
N LEU A 130 8.42 19.57 -2.72
CA LEU A 130 7.88 20.43 -3.77
C LEU A 130 6.90 21.49 -3.26
N GLY A 131 6.51 21.43 -1.97
CA GLY A 131 5.61 22.40 -1.35
C GLY A 131 4.13 22.23 -1.72
N TYR A 132 3.76 21.10 -2.32
CA TYR A 132 2.38 20.79 -2.67
C TYR A 132 1.54 20.52 -1.42
N SER A 133 0.24 20.81 -1.52
CA SER A 133 -0.77 20.38 -0.56
C SER A 133 -1.65 19.30 -1.18
N HIS A 134 -1.65 18.10 -0.59
CA HIS A 134 -2.51 16.99 -0.97
C HIS A 134 -3.77 16.98 -0.10
N VAL A 135 -4.86 17.50 -0.65
CA VAL A 135 -6.14 17.62 0.05
C VAL A 135 -6.96 16.36 -0.20
N ARG A 136 -7.10 15.51 0.82
CA ARG A 136 -7.88 14.27 0.75
C ARG A 136 -9.30 14.50 1.24
N LEU A 137 -10.26 14.28 0.35
CA LEU A 137 -11.69 14.49 0.56
C LEU A 137 -12.42 13.14 0.46
N GLY A 138 -13.00 12.67 1.55
CA GLY A 138 -13.76 11.42 1.60
C GLY A 138 -15.21 11.63 1.15
N GLN A 139 -15.75 10.71 0.36
CA GLN A 139 -17.15 10.78 -0.07
C GLN A 139 -18.09 10.52 1.10
N VAL A 140 -19.12 11.36 1.22
CA VAL A 140 -20.25 11.17 2.14
C VAL A 140 -21.57 11.26 1.37
N TYR A 141 -22.57 10.50 1.82
CA TYR A 141 -23.94 10.59 1.32
C TYR A 141 -24.88 10.74 2.51
N GLN A 142 -25.58 11.89 2.57
CA GLN A 142 -26.44 12.26 3.71
C GLN A 142 -25.73 12.07 5.08
N GLY A 143 -24.45 12.46 5.15
CA GLY A 143 -23.62 12.33 6.35
C GLY A 143 -23.00 10.95 6.58
N VAL A 144 -23.37 9.91 5.82
CA VAL A 144 -22.79 8.57 5.95
C VAL A 144 -21.57 8.43 5.01
N PRO A 145 -20.37 8.06 5.52
CA PRO A 145 -19.19 7.86 4.69
C PRO A 145 -19.35 6.71 3.70
N VAL A 146 -18.82 6.87 2.48
CA VAL A 146 -18.76 5.80 1.47
C VAL A 146 -17.39 5.13 1.51
N PHE A 147 -17.36 3.83 1.79
CA PHE A 147 -16.12 3.09 1.98
C PHE A 147 -15.26 3.07 0.72
N GLY A 148 -13.97 3.40 0.89
CA GLY A 148 -12.98 3.39 -0.19
C GLY A 148 -13.15 4.48 -1.26
N LYS A 149 -14.11 5.41 -1.10
CA LYS A 149 -14.34 6.50 -2.07
C LYS A 149 -13.85 7.83 -1.52
N GLN A 150 -12.87 8.38 -2.21
CA GLN A 150 -12.19 9.62 -1.86
C GLN A 150 -11.60 10.26 -3.12
N LEU A 151 -11.59 11.59 -3.15
CA LEU A 151 -10.87 12.38 -4.14
C LEU A 151 -9.70 13.08 -3.45
N ILE A 152 -8.55 13.10 -4.10
CA ILE A 152 -7.35 13.79 -3.65
C ILE A 152 -7.09 14.89 -4.66
N VAL A 153 -7.02 16.13 -4.18
CA VAL A 153 -6.68 17.28 -5.00
C VAL A 153 -5.28 17.75 -4.63
N HIS A 154 -4.42 17.85 -5.63
CA HIS A 154 -3.04 18.31 -5.50
C HIS A 154 -3.01 19.80 -5.81
N VAL A 155 -2.70 20.62 -4.80
CA VAL A 155 -2.60 22.06 -4.92
C VAL A 155 -1.13 22.46 -4.86
N ASP A 156 -0.66 23.21 -5.84
CA ASP A 156 0.72 23.69 -5.92
C ASP A 156 1.01 24.80 -4.89
N PRO A 157 2.28 25.20 -4.69
CA PRO A 157 2.64 26.26 -3.74
C PRO A 157 2.00 27.63 -4.06
N GLN A 158 1.53 27.84 -5.28
CA GLN A 158 0.84 29.07 -5.71
C GLN A 158 -0.68 29.00 -5.47
N GLY A 159 -1.18 27.91 -4.89
CA GLY A 159 -2.60 27.73 -4.61
C GLY A 159 -3.42 27.31 -5.83
N ARG A 160 -2.79 26.80 -6.89
CA ARG A 160 -3.44 26.33 -8.13
C ARG A 160 -3.57 24.82 -8.12
N VAL A 161 -4.61 24.30 -8.77
CA VAL A 161 -4.84 22.85 -8.84
C VAL A 161 -3.94 22.21 -9.90
N ALA A 162 -3.03 21.34 -9.48
CA ALA A 162 -2.14 20.61 -10.38
C ALA A 162 -2.79 19.34 -10.94
N SER A 163 -3.43 18.55 -10.07
CA SER A 163 -4.08 17.30 -10.47
C SER A 163 -5.15 16.85 -9.48
N VAL A 164 -6.00 15.93 -9.93
CA VAL A 164 -6.99 15.24 -9.11
C VAL A 164 -6.89 13.75 -9.38
N ASN A 165 -6.89 12.92 -8.34
CA ASN A 165 -7.00 11.48 -8.46
C ASN A 165 -7.86 10.88 -7.35
N GLY A 166 -8.41 9.70 -7.58
CA GLY A 166 -9.20 9.00 -6.57
C GLY A 166 -10.42 8.30 -7.15
N GLN A 167 -11.41 8.02 -6.32
CA GLN A 167 -12.64 7.36 -6.73
C GLN A 167 -13.84 8.02 -6.07
N PHE A 168 -14.90 8.23 -6.85
CA PHE A 168 -16.20 8.69 -6.38
C PHE A 168 -17.29 7.80 -6.96
N PHE A 169 -18.32 7.50 -6.17
CA PHE A 169 -19.46 6.69 -6.61
C PHE A 169 -20.74 7.54 -6.73
N PRO A 170 -21.11 7.98 -7.95
CA PRO A 170 -22.27 8.84 -8.15
C PRO A 170 -23.60 8.08 -8.03
N GLY A 171 -24.68 8.82 -7.87
CA GLY A 171 -26.04 8.26 -8.03
C GLY A 171 -26.51 7.39 -6.87
N ILE A 172 -25.91 7.53 -5.68
CA ILE A 172 -26.40 6.85 -4.48
C ILE A 172 -27.82 7.34 -4.18
N ASP A 173 -28.72 6.37 -4.05
CA ASP A 173 -30.11 6.54 -3.63
C ASP A 173 -30.48 5.39 -2.67
N LEU A 174 -30.34 5.64 -1.38
CA LEU A 174 -30.67 4.66 -0.33
C LEU A 174 -31.08 5.36 0.97
N LYS A 175 -31.85 4.67 1.81
CA LYS A 175 -32.16 5.15 3.17
C LYS A 175 -30.95 4.97 4.07
N THR A 176 -30.61 6.01 4.84
CA THR A 176 -29.44 6.07 5.71
C THR A 176 -29.73 5.75 7.18
N GLN A 177 -31.00 5.52 7.54
CA GLN A 177 -31.38 5.09 8.88
C GLN A 177 -31.19 3.56 9.04
N PRO A 178 -30.34 3.09 9.96
CA PRO A 178 -30.15 1.67 10.20
C PRO A 178 -31.35 1.08 10.97
N VAL A 179 -31.79 -0.11 10.58
CA VAL A 179 -32.78 -0.92 11.34
C VAL A 179 -32.08 -1.87 12.30
N VAL A 180 -30.90 -2.37 11.92
CA VAL A 180 -30.06 -3.23 12.74
C VAL A 180 -29.18 -2.36 13.64
N GLY A 181 -29.25 -2.57 14.96
CA GLY A 181 -28.39 -1.89 15.93
C GLY A 181 -26.93 -2.33 15.84
N VAL A 182 -26.02 -1.48 16.33
CA VAL A 182 -24.57 -1.72 16.28
C VAL A 182 -24.16 -3.03 16.96
N GLU A 183 -24.69 -3.33 18.16
CA GLU A 183 -24.39 -4.57 18.89
C GLU A 183 -24.83 -5.81 18.11
N ALA A 184 -26.01 -5.77 17.49
CA ALA A 184 -26.49 -6.87 16.66
C ALA A 184 -25.60 -7.09 15.44
N ALA A 185 -25.10 -6.02 14.82
CA ALA A 185 -24.15 -6.10 13.71
C ALA A 185 -22.80 -6.68 14.16
N GLU A 186 -22.29 -6.28 15.32
CA GLU A 186 -21.06 -6.85 15.91
C GLU A 186 -21.21 -8.35 16.14
N GLN A 187 -22.34 -8.80 16.69
CA GLN A 187 -22.63 -10.22 16.87
C GLN A 187 -22.68 -11.00 15.55
N VAL A 188 -23.20 -10.38 14.47
CA VAL A 188 -23.17 -10.99 13.12
C VAL A 188 -21.74 -11.12 12.61
N ALA A 189 -20.90 -10.10 12.78
CA ALA A 189 -19.50 -10.13 12.37
C ALA A 189 -18.69 -11.17 13.15
N LEU A 190 -18.90 -11.27 14.48
CA LEU A 190 -18.22 -12.25 15.33
C LEU A 190 -18.57 -13.70 14.97
N ARG A 191 -19.81 -13.96 14.51
CA ARG A 191 -20.20 -15.29 14.00
C ARG A 191 -19.65 -15.61 12.61
N TYR A 192 -19.36 -14.58 11.82
CA TYR A 192 -18.86 -14.72 10.46
C TYR A 192 -17.38 -15.11 10.42
N ILE A 193 -16.53 -14.41 11.18
CA ILE A 193 -15.06 -14.55 11.12
C ILE A 193 -14.59 -16.01 11.28
N PRO A 194 -15.07 -16.80 12.25
CA PRO A 194 -14.64 -18.20 12.38
C PRO A 194 -14.89 -19.04 11.13
N GLY A 195 -15.90 -18.71 10.31
CA GLY A 195 -16.20 -19.40 9.06
C GLY A 195 -15.20 -19.16 7.93
N GLU A 196 -14.43 -18.06 8.02
CA GLU A 196 -13.38 -17.70 7.06
C GLU A 196 -12.01 -18.28 7.42
N LEU A 197 -11.89 -18.92 8.60
CA LEU A 197 -10.67 -19.53 9.10
C LEU A 197 -10.64 -21.04 8.84
N ASP A 198 -9.43 -21.59 8.74
CA ASP A 198 -9.23 -23.04 8.70
C ASP A 198 -9.63 -23.71 10.03
N GLU A 199 -9.69 -25.04 10.05
CA GLU A 199 -10.15 -25.80 11.22
C GLU A 199 -9.31 -25.55 12.48
N ASN A 200 -7.99 -25.45 12.34
CA ASN A 200 -7.06 -25.25 13.45
C ASN A 200 -7.13 -23.82 13.99
N GLU A 201 -7.17 -22.84 13.08
CA GLU A 201 -7.31 -21.42 13.40
C GLU A 201 -8.65 -21.14 14.09
N ARG A 202 -9.74 -21.70 13.55
CA ARG A 202 -11.09 -21.59 14.10
C ARG A 202 -11.19 -22.10 15.53
N ALA A 203 -10.54 -23.22 15.85
CA ALA A 203 -10.54 -23.78 17.20
C ALA A 203 -9.85 -22.86 18.22
N ASN A 204 -8.93 -22.00 17.77
CA ASN A 204 -8.08 -21.18 18.63
C ASN A 204 -8.37 -19.68 18.54
N VAL A 205 -9.35 -19.28 17.71
CA VAL A 205 -9.63 -17.88 17.43
C VAL A 205 -10.04 -17.10 18.67
N ARG A 206 -9.31 -16.01 18.91
CA ARG A 206 -9.64 -15.03 19.94
C ARG A 206 -10.06 -13.73 19.28
N LEU A 207 -11.37 -13.52 19.21
CA LEU A 207 -11.99 -12.33 18.63
C LEU A 207 -11.96 -11.18 19.65
N ASN A 208 -11.47 -10.02 19.23
CA ASN A 208 -11.45 -8.79 20.02
C ASN A 208 -12.17 -7.68 19.24
N PRO A 209 -13.51 -7.52 19.41
CA PRO A 209 -14.26 -6.48 18.72
C PRO A 209 -13.79 -5.09 19.16
N ARG A 210 -13.63 -4.19 18.19
CA ARG A 210 -13.18 -2.81 18.37
C ARG A 210 -14.38 -1.89 18.22
N HIS A 211 -15.22 -1.85 19.25
CA HIS A 211 -16.45 -1.03 19.26
C HIS A 211 -16.16 0.44 18.96
N ASP A 212 -15.05 0.97 19.47
CA ASP A 212 -14.52 2.31 19.22
C ASP A 212 -14.28 2.63 17.72
N ARG A 213 -14.19 1.59 16.89
CA ARG A 213 -13.93 1.69 15.45
C ARG A 213 -15.10 1.17 14.60
N THR A 214 -16.16 0.66 15.22
CA THR A 214 -17.38 0.27 14.51
C THR A 214 -18.17 1.52 14.12
N ARG A 215 -18.51 1.66 12.84
CA ARG A 215 -19.24 2.83 12.33
C ARG A 215 -20.15 2.52 11.15
N LEU A 216 -21.22 3.30 11.01
CA LEU A 216 -22.11 3.23 9.86
C LEU A 216 -21.39 3.74 8.60
N MET A 217 -21.46 2.97 7.52
CA MET A 217 -20.82 3.27 6.23
C MET A 217 -21.67 2.75 5.07
N ILE A 218 -21.51 3.36 3.90
CA ILE A 218 -22.02 2.79 2.65
C ILE A 218 -20.91 1.96 2.01
N TYR A 219 -21.20 0.68 1.78
CA TYR A 219 -20.33 -0.22 1.05
C TYR A 219 -20.89 -0.42 -0.36
N VAL A 220 -20.07 -0.21 -1.39
CA VAL A 220 -20.45 -0.47 -2.79
C VAL A 220 -19.95 -1.86 -3.16
N GLU A 221 -20.88 -2.79 -3.41
CA GLU A 221 -20.56 -4.15 -3.84
C GLU A 221 -19.84 -4.16 -5.22
N PRO A 222 -19.09 -5.22 -5.57
CA PRO A 222 -18.41 -5.30 -6.88
C PRO A 222 -19.34 -5.15 -8.09
N ASN A 223 -20.62 -5.50 -7.94
CA ASN A 223 -21.65 -5.31 -8.96
C ASN A 223 -22.17 -3.86 -9.09
N GLY A 224 -21.62 -2.92 -8.31
CA GLY A 224 -22.03 -1.51 -8.29
C GLY A 224 -23.24 -1.21 -7.40
N THR A 225 -23.72 -2.15 -6.59
CA THR A 225 -24.87 -1.90 -5.70
C THR A 225 -24.42 -1.27 -4.38
N PRO A 226 -24.85 -0.04 -4.03
CA PRO A 226 -24.56 0.54 -2.74
C PRO A 226 -25.45 -0.07 -1.65
N ARG A 227 -24.86 -0.40 -0.50
CA ARG A 227 -25.53 -0.93 0.69
C ARG A 227 -25.20 -0.06 1.91
N LEU A 228 -26.21 0.26 2.71
CA LEU A 228 -25.96 0.76 4.07
C LEU A 228 -25.46 -0.40 4.94
N THR A 229 -24.33 -0.20 5.60
CA THR A 229 -23.65 -1.25 6.38
C THR A 229 -23.07 -0.69 7.68
N TRP A 230 -22.95 -1.54 8.68
CA TRP A 230 -22.00 -1.33 9.78
C TRP A 230 -20.65 -1.88 9.35
N SER A 231 -19.63 -1.02 9.34
CA SER A 231 -18.23 -1.43 9.21
C SER A 231 -17.72 -1.81 10.60
N VAL A 232 -17.85 -3.09 10.95
CA VAL A 232 -17.41 -3.65 12.23
C VAL A 232 -15.92 -3.96 12.16
N SER A 233 -15.13 -3.45 13.12
CA SER A 233 -13.71 -3.76 13.23
C SER A 233 -13.50 -4.83 14.30
N VAL A 234 -12.77 -5.90 13.96
CA VAL A 234 -12.43 -6.98 14.90
C VAL A 234 -10.96 -7.33 14.73
N ALA A 235 -10.20 -7.34 15.82
CA ALA A 235 -8.85 -7.89 15.82
C ALA A 235 -8.88 -9.35 16.24
N THR A 236 -8.00 -10.18 15.69
CA THR A 236 -7.75 -11.54 16.18
C THR A 236 -6.29 -11.68 16.57
N ALA A 237 -6.03 -12.37 17.68
CA ALA A 237 -4.66 -12.57 18.17
C ALA A 237 -4.05 -13.91 17.73
N ARG A 238 -4.89 -14.92 17.48
CA ARG A 238 -4.50 -16.27 17.04
C ARG A 238 -5.59 -16.82 16.12
N PRO A 239 -5.45 -16.84 14.79
CA PRO A 239 -4.37 -16.18 14.03
C PRO A 239 -4.38 -14.67 14.23
N LEU A 240 -3.25 -14.03 13.97
CA LEU A 240 -3.16 -12.58 13.98
C LEU A 240 -3.97 -12.06 12.78
N GLY A 241 -4.97 -11.24 13.03
CA GLY A 241 -5.87 -10.74 12.00
C GLY A 241 -6.41 -9.36 12.33
N GLN A 242 -6.70 -8.58 11.30
CA GLN A 242 -7.34 -7.28 11.43
C GLN A 242 -8.50 -7.22 10.46
N TRP A 243 -9.66 -7.57 10.99
CA TRP A 243 -10.90 -7.72 10.24
C TRP A 243 -11.68 -6.42 10.19
N GLN A 244 -12.19 -6.12 9.00
CA GLN A 244 -13.22 -5.15 8.73
C GLN A 244 -14.39 -5.87 8.05
N VAL A 245 -15.48 -6.07 8.80
CA VAL A 245 -16.67 -6.80 8.33
C VAL A 245 -17.80 -5.82 8.09
N PHE A 246 -18.31 -5.80 6.86
CA PHE A 246 -19.45 -4.99 6.46
C PHE A 246 -20.75 -5.77 6.65
N VAL A 247 -21.51 -5.43 7.68
CA VAL A 247 -22.81 -6.05 7.97
C VAL A 247 -23.93 -5.16 7.47
N ASN A 248 -24.89 -5.69 6.73
CA ASN A 248 -26.00 -4.91 6.21
C ASN A 248 -26.81 -4.27 7.37
N ALA A 249 -27.01 -2.96 7.30
CA ALA A 249 -27.63 -2.18 8.38
C ALA A 249 -29.16 -2.30 8.43
N ASN A 250 -29.77 -2.95 7.44
CA ASN A 250 -31.21 -3.18 7.36
C ASN A 250 -31.59 -4.67 7.48
N ARG A 251 -30.62 -5.58 7.31
CA ARG A 251 -30.77 -7.03 7.45
C ARG A 251 -29.51 -7.59 8.09
N ALA A 252 -29.63 -8.35 9.15
CA ALA A 252 -28.49 -8.89 9.92
C ALA A 252 -27.70 -9.99 9.17
N ARG A 253 -27.05 -9.62 8.06
CA ARG A 253 -26.24 -10.49 7.20
C ARG A 253 -24.96 -9.76 6.78
N VAL A 254 -23.85 -10.49 6.72
CA VAL A 254 -22.59 -9.99 6.17
C VAL A 254 -22.73 -9.74 4.67
N VAL A 255 -22.26 -8.57 4.23
CA VAL A 255 -22.13 -8.18 2.82
C VAL A 255 -20.73 -8.54 2.33
N HIS A 256 -19.69 -8.24 3.12
CA HIS A 256 -18.30 -8.51 2.80
C HIS A 256 -17.45 -8.50 4.07
N GLY A 257 -16.35 -9.27 4.09
CA GLY A 257 -15.33 -9.23 5.13
C GLY A 257 -13.95 -9.08 4.51
N ILE A 258 -13.11 -8.25 5.12
CA ILE A 258 -11.73 -8.04 4.72
C ILE A 258 -10.85 -8.30 5.94
N ASP A 259 -9.87 -9.20 5.82
CA ASP A 259 -8.76 -9.27 6.76
C ASP A 259 -7.53 -8.60 6.13
N SER A 260 -7.14 -7.44 6.64
CA SER A 260 -5.97 -6.71 6.12
C SER A 260 -4.64 -7.42 6.42
N LEU A 261 -4.66 -8.46 7.27
CA LEU A 261 -3.50 -9.28 7.60
C LEU A 261 -3.57 -10.69 6.99
N ALA A 262 -4.55 -11.00 6.13
CA ALA A 262 -4.69 -12.33 5.53
C ALA A 262 -3.42 -12.81 4.79
N ASN A 263 -2.66 -11.88 4.20
CA ASN A 263 -1.41 -12.18 3.49
C ASN A 263 -0.16 -11.96 4.35
N ALA A 264 -0.32 -11.56 5.61
CA ALA A 264 0.80 -11.38 6.52
C ALA A 264 1.31 -12.77 6.92
N LYS A 265 2.55 -13.09 6.51
CA LYS A 265 3.21 -14.32 6.95
C LYS A 265 3.70 -14.12 8.38
N ARG A 266 3.34 -15.04 9.27
CA ARG A 266 3.84 -15.13 10.65
C ARG A 266 4.83 -16.28 10.75
N ARG A 267 6.09 -16.01 11.08
CA ARG A 267 7.08 -17.06 11.32
C ARG A 267 6.99 -17.54 12.76
N VAL A 268 6.84 -18.86 12.94
CA VAL A 268 6.96 -19.50 14.26
C VAL A 268 8.04 -20.57 14.16
N THR A 269 8.98 -20.57 15.10
CA THR A 269 10.04 -21.57 15.22
C THR A 269 9.72 -22.50 16.37
N PHE A 270 9.75 -23.81 16.13
CA PHE A 270 9.54 -24.83 17.14
C PHE A 270 10.79 -25.72 17.28
N SER A 271 11.01 -26.31 18.45
CA SER A 271 11.93 -27.42 18.65
C SER A 271 11.19 -28.70 18.29
N ALA A 272 11.81 -29.60 17.52
CA ALA A 272 11.32 -30.97 17.39
C ALA A 272 11.40 -31.79 18.70
N ASP A 273 11.78 -31.15 19.81
CA ASP A 273 12.05 -31.74 21.14
C ASP A 273 12.99 -32.95 21.10
N ASN A 274 13.92 -32.98 20.12
CA ASN A 274 14.78 -34.13 19.79
C ASN A 274 13.99 -35.42 19.47
N THR A 275 12.78 -35.27 18.98
CA THR A 275 11.89 -36.35 18.53
C THR A 275 11.67 -36.29 17.03
N THR A 276 11.01 -37.30 16.46
CA THR A 276 10.54 -37.31 15.07
C THR A 276 9.15 -36.70 14.91
N GLU A 277 8.52 -36.24 15.99
CA GLU A 277 7.19 -35.65 15.98
C GLU A 277 7.29 -34.11 15.88
N LEU A 278 6.73 -33.55 14.80
CA LEU A 278 6.69 -32.11 14.55
C LEU A 278 5.34 -31.53 15.01
N PRO A 279 5.28 -30.25 15.43
CA PRO A 279 6.37 -29.29 15.43
C PRO A 279 7.20 -29.27 16.73
N GLY A 280 6.75 -29.95 17.80
CA GLY A 280 7.28 -29.91 19.17
C GLY A 280 7.07 -28.54 19.85
N ARG A 281 7.91 -28.14 20.83
CA ARG A 281 7.70 -26.89 21.62
C ARG A 281 8.01 -25.62 20.83
N GLN A 282 7.13 -24.61 20.88
CA GLN A 282 7.40 -23.29 20.31
C GLN A 282 8.59 -22.61 21.01
N LEU A 283 9.56 -22.13 20.22
CA LEU A 283 10.77 -21.45 20.68
C LEU A 283 10.76 -19.95 20.43
N ILE A 284 10.23 -19.50 19.27
CA ILE A 284 10.18 -18.10 18.84
C ILE A 284 8.91 -17.85 18.03
N ASP A 285 8.21 -16.76 18.32
CA ASP A 285 7.20 -16.16 17.45
C ASP A 285 7.72 -14.94 16.68
N GLU A 286 7.01 -14.51 15.64
CA GLU A 286 7.36 -13.31 14.87
C GLU A 286 7.40 -12.08 15.80
N GLY A 287 8.52 -11.36 15.80
CA GLY A 287 8.72 -10.19 16.67
C GLY A 287 9.21 -10.49 18.09
N GLU A 288 9.35 -11.77 18.46
CA GLU A 288 9.93 -12.18 19.74
C GLU A 288 11.44 -12.44 19.65
N ARG A 289 12.11 -12.39 20.80
CA ARG A 289 13.51 -12.78 20.94
C ARG A 289 13.60 -13.99 21.86
N SER A 290 14.15 -15.10 21.38
CA SER A 290 14.33 -16.29 22.22
C SER A 290 15.60 -16.21 23.05
N ARG A 291 15.53 -16.86 24.21
CA ARG A 291 16.67 -17.13 25.09
C ARG A 291 17.53 -18.29 24.58
N ASP A 292 17.02 -19.07 23.63
CA ASP A 292 17.77 -20.11 22.93
C ASP A 292 18.57 -19.50 21.76
N PRO A 293 19.91 -19.48 21.82
CA PRO A 293 20.73 -18.87 20.79
C PRO A 293 20.68 -19.61 19.46
N VAL A 294 20.41 -20.91 19.45
CA VAL A 294 20.25 -21.72 18.22
C VAL A 294 18.92 -21.41 17.57
N ALA A 295 17.84 -21.34 18.36
CA ALA A 295 16.55 -20.89 17.87
C ALA A 295 16.65 -19.48 17.29
N GLN A 296 17.31 -18.55 18.00
CA GLN A 296 17.48 -17.16 17.57
C GLN A 296 18.28 -17.06 16.26
N ALA A 297 19.36 -17.84 16.15
CA ALA A 297 20.17 -17.92 14.95
C ALA A 297 19.39 -18.56 13.79
N ALA A 298 18.61 -19.62 14.03
CA ALA A 298 17.76 -20.25 13.03
C ALA A 298 16.69 -19.27 12.53
N HIS A 299 16.02 -18.54 13.43
CA HIS A 299 15.00 -17.58 13.06
C HIS A 299 15.53 -16.45 12.16
N GLY A 300 16.75 -15.95 12.42
CA GLY A 300 17.39 -14.90 11.61
C GLY A 300 18.10 -15.40 10.34
N ARG A 301 18.83 -16.53 10.41
CA ARG A 301 19.59 -17.09 9.28
C ARG A 301 18.66 -17.69 8.21
N LYS A 302 17.51 -18.23 8.62
CA LYS A 302 16.55 -18.84 7.69
C LYS A 302 15.90 -17.81 6.79
N VAL A 303 15.69 -16.56 7.24
CA VAL A 303 15.17 -15.47 6.37
C VAL A 303 16.03 -15.27 5.13
N ALA A 304 17.34 -15.21 5.30
CA ALA A 304 18.26 -15.02 4.17
C ALA A 304 18.28 -16.24 3.22
N SER A 305 18.14 -17.46 3.77
CA SER A 305 18.03 -18.69 2.98
C SER A 305 16.71 -18.74 2.22
N ASP A 306 15.59 -18.41 2.88
CA ASP A 306 14.25 -18.37 2.31
C ASP A 306 14.21 -17.37 1.13
N CYS A 307 14.86 -16.21 1.25
CA CYS A 307 14.99 -15.26 0.14
C CYS A 307 15.71 -15.87 -1.08
N LEU A 308 16.80 -16.63 -0.86
CA LEU A 308 17.51 -17.33 -1.94
C LEU A 308 16.68 -18.47 -2.53
N GLU A 309 15.95 -19.23 -1.71
CA GLU A 309 15.08 -20.30 -2.17
C GLU A 309 13.90 -19.77 -2.98
N MET A 310 13.28 -18.67 -2.52
CA MET A 310 12.24 -17.98 -3.28
C MET A 310 12.76 -17.44 -4.61
N ALA A 311 13.96 -16.85 -4.60
CA ALA A 311 14.63 -16.46 -5.84
C ALA A 311 14.89 -17.66 -6.75
N ALA A 312 15.37 -18.79 -6.21
CA ALA A 312 15.61 -19.99 -7.00
C ALA A 312 14.32 -20.52 -7.63
N ILE A 313 13.20 -20.50 -6.93
CA ILE A 313 11.89 -20.87 -7.50
C ILE A 313 11.50 -19.92 -8.64
N ALA A 314 11.67 -18.61 -8.43
CA ALA A 314 11.25 -17.60 -9.41
C ALA A 314 12.14 -17.55 -10.66
N PHE A 315 13.43 -17.85 -10.52
CA PHE A 315 14.45 -17.63 -11.55
C PHE A 315 15.08 -18.93 -12.08
N GLY A 316 14.44 -20.08 -11.88
CA GLY A 316 14.82 -21.32 -12.57
C GLY A 316 15.90 -22.15 -11.88
N GLY A 317 16.11 -21.95 -10.58
CA GLY A 317 16.96 -22.78 -9.74
C GLY A 317 18.10 -22.01 -9.08
N MET A 318 18.72 -22.65 -8.09
CA MET A 318 19.79 -22.01 -7.30
C MET A 318 21.06 -21.77 -8.13
N ASP A 319 21.34 -22.61 -9.11
CA ASP A 319 22.51 -22.44 -9.97
C ASP A 319 22.39 -21.20 -10.87
N GLU A 320 21.17 -20.91 -11.35
CA GLU A 320 20.90 -19.73 -12.15
C GLU A 320 20.98 -18.45 -11.30
N VAL A 321 20.37 -18.46 -10.11
CA VAL A 321 20.45 -17.35 -9.15
C VAL A 321 21.89 -17.03 -8.73
N ARG A 322 22.75 -18.04 -8.56
CA ARG A 322 24.18 -17.82 -8.26
C ARG A 322 24.95 -17.25 -9.45
N ARG A 323 24.60 -17.64 -10.67
CA ARG A 323 25.27 -17.22 -11.91
C ARG A 323 24.87 -15.81 -12.32
N GLU A 324 23.60 -15.48 -12.18
CA GLU A 324 23.00 -14.20 -12.54
C GLU A 324 22.27 -13.63 -11.31
N PRO A 325 22.92 -12.74 -10.54
CA PRO A 325 22.34 -12.25 -9.30
C PRO A 325 21.03 -11.48 -9.52
N VAL A 326 20.03 -11.70 -8.68
CA VAL A 326 18.64 -11.24 -8.91
C VAL A 326 18.13 -10.23 -7.88
N PHE A 327 18.81 -10.11 -6.74
CA PHE A 327 18.49 -9.08 -5.74
C PHE A 327 19.76 -8.70 -4.96
N ALA A 328 19.80 -7.48 -4.41
CA ALA A 328 20.86 -7.04 -3.49
C ALA A 328 20.37 -7.04 -2.04
N ALA A 329 21.25 -7.36 -1.10
CA ALA A 329 20.94 -7.33 0.33
C ALA A 329 21.77 -6.27 1.05
N ILE A 330 21.11 -5.47 1.89
CA ILE A 330 21.78 -4.50 2.77
C ILE A 330 22.22 -5.22 4.04
N VAL A 331 23.49 -5.06 4.40
CA VAL A 331 24.08 -5.63 5.62
C VAL A 331 24.78 -4.53 6.38
N ASN A 332 24.41 -4.35 7.65
CA ASN A 332 24.86 -3.22 8.44
C ASN A 332 25.91 -3.64 9.47
N ALA A 333 26.93 -2.80 9.62
CA ALA A 333 27.73 -2.79 10.84
C ALA A 333 26.91 -2.10 11.94
N ASN A 334 26.99 -2.65 13.15
CA ASN A 334 26.44 -2.05 14.35
C ASN A 334 27.50 -1.14 14.97
N SER A 335 27.59 0.09 14.45
CA SER A 335 28.62 1.04 14.83
C SER A 335 28.52 1.41 16.33
N PRO A 336 29.64 1.57 17.05
CA PRO A 336 31.02 1.54 16.56
C PRO A 336 31.65 0.14 16.51
N LEU A 337 32.24 -0.20 15.36
CA LEU A 337 33.18 -1.30 15.13
C LEU A 337 32.65 -2.71 15.51
N ARG A 338 31.34 -2.97 15.39
CA ARG A 338 30.75 -4.29 15.65
C ARG A 338 29.92 -4.81 14.49
N TRP A 339 29.87 -6.14 14.39
CA TRP A 339 29.01 -6.85 13.46
C TRP A 339 28.16 -7.87 14.24
N ASP A 340 26.84 -7.73 14.16
CA ASP A 340 25.92 -8.63 14.86
C ASP A 340 25.82 -9.99 14.16
N THR A 341 25.55 -11.03 14.95
CA THR A 341 25.43 -12.41 14.44
C THR A 341 24.38 -12.56 13.34
N SER A 342 23.30 -11.78 13.38
CA SER A 342 22.26 -11.77 12.35
C SER A 342 22.76 -11.21 11.02
N MET A 343 23.47 -10.06 11.05
CA MET A 343 24.05 -9.43 9.86
C MET A 343 25.17 -10.28 9.27
N ILE A 344 26.03 -10.86 10.11
CA ILE A 344 27.01 -11.86 9.67
C ILE A 344 26.31 -13.06 9.02
N GLY A 345 25.21 -13.55 9.60
CA GLY A 345 24.38 -14.59 9.00
C GLY A 345 23.91 -14.22 7.59
N GLY A 346 23.42 -13.00 7.38
CA GLY A 346 23.05 -12.47 6.07
C GLY A 346 24.23 -12.42 5.09
N VAL A 347 25.38 -11.88 5.52
CA VAL A 347 26.62 -11.84 4.71
C VAL A 347 27.00 -13.24 4.25
N LEU A 348 27.10 -14.21 5.17
CA LEU A 348 27.49 -15.58 4.84
C LEU A 348 26.52 -16.22 3.85
N THR A 349 25.20 -16.05 4.07
CA THR A 349 24.17 -16.68 3.24
C THR A 349 24.12 -16.09 1.84
N TYR A 350 24.00 -14.77 1.71
CA TYR A 350 23.90 -14.12 0.40
C TYR A 350 25.21 -14.15 -0.38
N ALA A 351 26.36 -14.10 0.30
CA ALA A 351 27.65 -14.27 -0.37
C ALA A 351 27.76 -15.67 -1.03
N ARG A 352 27.38 -16.74 -0.31
CA ARG A 352 27.31 -18.11 -0.88
C ARG A 352 26.25 -18.26 -1.96
N GLY A 353 25.20 -17.45 -1.90
CA GLY A 353 24.16 -17.35 -2.92
C GLY A 353 24.59 -16.54 -4.15
N GLY A 354 25.78 -15.95 -4.17
CA GLY A 354 26.25 -15.10 -5.27
C GLY A 354 25.54 -13.75 -5.38
N GLN A 355 24.77 -13.34 -4.36
CA GLN A 355 23.98 -12.11 -4.43
C GLN A 355 24.80 -10.87 -3.99
N PRO A 356 24.55 -9.68 -4.57
CA PRO A 356 25.27 -8.48 -4.20
C PRO A 356 24.99 -8.06 -2.76
N LEU A 357 26.04 -7.66 -2.04
CA LEU A 357 25.95 -7.15 -0.67
C LEU A 357 26.24 -5.66 -0.62
N VAL A 358 25.31 -4.88 -0.07
CA VAL A 358 25.48 -3.46 0.24
C VAL A 358 25.98 -3.33 1.68
N VAL A 359 27.29 -3.23 1.85
CA VAL A 359 27.95 -3.19 3.17
C VAL A 359 27.87 -1.78 3.72
N THR A 360 27.01 -1.57 4.73
CA THR A 360 26.57 -0.24 5.15
C THR A 360 26.79 0.00 6.65
N PRO A 361 27.91 0.61 7.05
CA PRO A 361 28.05 1.14 8.40
C PRO A 361 26.98 2.21 8.69
N PHE A 362 26.48 2.23 9.92
CA PHE A 362 25.39 3.12 10.35
C PHE A 362 25.86 4.04 11.47
N ILE A 363 26.30 5.24 11.09
CA ILE A 363 27.01 6.18 11.94
C ILE A 363 26.21 7.47 12.12
N LEU A 364 26.02 7.84 13.37
CA LEU A 364 25.66 9.19 13.81
C LEU A 364 26.88 9.81 14.49
N ALA A 365 27.56 10.74 13.81
CA ALA A 365 28.75 11.41 14.32
C ALA A 365 28.42 12.19 15.61
N GLY A 366 29.14 11.91 16.68
CA GLY A 366 28.85 12.41 18.04
C GLY A 366 28.19 11.38 18.96
N ALA A 367 27.63 10.29 18.43
CA ALA A 367 27.06 9.19 19.21
C ALA A 367 27.71 7.84 18.92
N MET A 368 27.77 7.44 17.64
CA MET A 368 28.27 6.13 17.20
C MET A 368 29.63 6.21 16.49
N SER A 369 30.17 7.41 16.35
CA SER A 369 31.56 7.69 15.96
C SER A 369 32.01 8.99 16.63
N PRO A 370 33.32 9.33 16.61
CA PRO A 370 33.76 10.65 16.98
C PRO A 370 33.03 11.74 16.19
N ILE A 371 32.89 12.93 16.80
CA ILE A 371 32.09 14.04 16.25
C ILE A 371 32.69 14.67 14.99
N THR A 372 34.00 14.50 14.76
CA THR A 372 34.65 15.07 13.58
C THR A 372 34.37 14.23 12.34
N MET A 373 34.03 14.89 11.23
CA MET A 373 33.72 14.18 9.97
C MET A 373 34.86 13.30 9.47
N ALA A 374 36.11 13.74 9.61
CA ALA A 374 37.26 12.95 9.20
C ALA A 374 37.35 11.62 9.99
N ALA A 375 37.08 11.64 11.29
CA ALA A 375 37.09 10.45 12.12
C ALA A 375 35.87 9.56 11.87
N ALA A 376 34.69 10.14 11.68
CA ALA A 376 33.47 9.41 11.33
C ALA A 376 33.62 8.64 10.01
N VAL A 377 34.16 9.30 8.97
CA VAL A 377 34.42 8.68 7.66
C VAL A 377 35.52 7.62 7.75
N ALA A 378 36.58 7.85 8.54
CA ALA A 378 37.61 6.84 8.77
C ALA A 378 37.04 5.58 9.44
N GLN A 379 36.17 5.74 10.45
CA GLN A 379 35.49 4.62 11.10
C GLN A 379 34.54 3.90 10.15
N GLN A 380 33.73 4.64 9.37
CA GLN A 380 32.87 4.07 8.32
C GLN A 380 33.69 3.16 7.39
N ASN A 381 34.83 3.65 6.93
CA ASN A 381 35.69 2.91 6.03
C ASN A 381 36.24 1.63 6.66
N ALA A 382 36.66 1.68 7.93
CA ALA A 382 37.11 0.49 8.63
C ALA A 382 36.00 -0.58 8.75
N GLU A 383 34.79 -0.18 9.14
CA GLU A 383 33.66 -1.09 9.31
C GLU A 383 33.20 -1.71 7.99
N ALA A 384 33.14 -0.89 6.93
CA ALA A 384 32.78 -1.34 5.59
C ALA A 384 33.82 -2.33 5.06
N LEU A 385 35.12 -2.00 5.12
CA LEU A 385 36.17 -2.88 4.64
C LEU A 385 36.19 -4.22 5.38
N ALA A 386 35.87 -4.25 6.69
CA ALA A 386 35.74 -5.50 7.43
C ALA A 386 34.61 -6.39 6.90
N GLY A 387 33.42 -5.83 6.64
CA GLY A 387 32.30 -6.57 6.06
C GLY A 387 32.56 -7.03 4.63
N ILE A 388 33.21 -6.18 3.82
CA ILE A 388 33.61 -6.49 2.45
C ILE A 388 34.63 -7.63 2.44
N ALA A 389 35.66 -7.56 3.28
CA ALA A 389 36.67 -8.60 3.38
C ALA A 389 36.04 -9.95 3.77
N LEU A 390 35.12 -9.96 4.74
CA LEU A 390 34.39 -11.16 5.11
C LEU A 390 33.59 -11.74 3.93
N ALA A 391 32.85 -10.92 3.20
CA ALA A 391 32.11 -11.39 2.03
C ALA A 391 33.02 -12.00 0.96
N GLN A 392 34.18 -11.39 0.70
CA GLN A 392 35.17 -11.92 -0.25
C GLN A 392 35.85 -13.20 0.23
N ILE A 393 36.05 -13.38 1.55
CA ILE A 393 36.53 -14.65 2.13
C ILE A 393 35.51 -15.76 1.89
N VAL A 394 34.21 -15.44 1.98
CA VAL A 394 33.13 -16.43 1.84
C VAL A 394 32.93 -16.85 0.38
N ASN A 395 32.96 -15.89 -0.54
CA ASN A 395 32.83 -16.13 -1.98
C ASN A 395 33.65 -15.11 -2.77
N PRO A 396 34.89 -15.44 -3.17
CA PRO A 396 35.75 -14.54 -3.92
C PRO A 396 35.09 -14.05 -5.22
N GLY A 397 35.00 -12.74 -5.41
CA GLY A 397 34.37 -12.13 -6.57
C GLY A 397 32.85 -11.91 -6.44
N VAL A 398 32.25 -12.21 -5.28
CA VAL A 398 30.85 -11.84 -5.05
C VAL A 398 30.67 -10.32 -5.19
N PRO A 399 29.59 -9.83 -5.84
CA PRO A 399 29.41 -8.40 -6.03
C PRO A 399 29.24 -7.66 -4.69
N ILE A 400 29.91 -6.53 -4.57
CA ILE A 400 29.90 -5.69 -3.37
C ILE A 400 29.56 -4.27 -3.76
N ILE A 401 28.72 -3.62 -2.96
CA ILE A 401 28.48 -2.19 -2.98
C ILE A 401 28.94 -1.63 -1.64
N TYR A 402 29.87 -0.67 -1.69
CA TYR A 402 30.27 0.09 -0.52
C TYR A 402 29.14 1.06 -0.17
N GLY A 403 28.49 0.85 0.97
CA GLY A 403 27.44 1.71 1.50
C GLY A 403 27.96 2.64 2.60
N GLY A 404 27.16 3.63 2.95
CA GLY A 404 27.45 4.51 4.07
C GLY A 404 26.23 5.31 4.50
N PHE A 405 25.84 5.15 5.76
CA PHE A 405 24.91 6.07 6.43
C PHE A 405 25.73 6.80 7.48
N THR A 406 26.32 7.94 7.13
CA THR A 406 27.02 8.83 8.07
C THR A 406 26.32 10.17 8.09
N THR A 407 25.74 10.52 9.23
CA THR A 407 25.12 11.83 9.48
C THR A 407 25.52 12.34 10.87
N ASN A 408 25.24 13.59 11.20
CA ASN A 408 25.49 14.15 12.54
C ASN A 408 24.34 13.86 13.51
N THR A 409 24.62 13.91 14.80
CA THR A 409 23.61 14.14 15.84
C THR A 409 23.35 15.65 15.97
N ASP A 410 22.10 16.04 16.18
CA ASP A 410 21.68 17.42 16.50
C ASP A 410 22.08 17.80 17.93
#